data_AF-A0A7Y2UTU4-F1
#
_entry.id   AF-A0A7Y2UTU4-F1
#
_cell.length_a   1.000
_cell.length_b   1.000
_cell.length_c   1.000
_cell.angle_alpha   90.00
_cell.angle_beta   90.00
_cell.angle_gamma   90.00
#
_symmetry.space_group_name_H-M   'P 1'
#
loop_
_entity.id
_entity.type
_entity.pdbx_description
1 polymer ?
#
loop_
_entity_poly.entity_id
_entity_poly.type
_entity_poly.pdbx_seq_one_letter_code
_entity_poly.pdbx_strand_id
1 'polypeptide(L)'
;EMGIANTTAAAALSCALLGGDAADWTGRGTGVDDAGLSLKTQVVGEGVALHKGQGDGIETLRRLGGRELAGMVGATARARHLRIPVILDGYICTSAALTLSHTQEGALDHAVAGHLSPEGGHARMLEALGKEPLLQLGMRLGEASGGALAIAVLKGAMACHAGMATFAQAGVSDG
;
A
#
# COMPACT_ATOMS: atom_id res chain seq x y z
N GLU A 1 3.27 -8.66 -4.80
CA GLU A 1 3.52 -8.48 -6.25
C GLU A 1 4.88 -9.11 -6.57
N MET A 2 5.31 -9.14 -7.83
CA MET A 2 6.72 -9.37 -8.17
C MET A 2 6.96 -8.73 -9.55
N GLY A 3 7.87 -7.79 -9.62
CA GLY A 3 8.31 -7.19 -10.88
C GLY A 3 9.65 -6.48 -10.71
N ILE A 4 10.64 -6.83 -11.53
CA ILE A 4 11.92 -6.10 -11.51
C ILE A 4 11.66 -4.64 -11.95
N ALA A 5 12.23 -3.70 -11.20
CA ALA A 5 12.09 -2.25 -11.36
C ALA A 5 10.70 -1.64 -11.05
N ASN A 6 9.76 -2.42 -10.50
CA ASN A 6 8.42 -1.91 -10.17
C ASN A 6 8.40 -0.84 -9.06
N THR A 7 9.44 -0.75 -8.22
CA THR A 7 9.62 0.37 -7.26
C THR A 7 9.68 1.74 -7.95
N THR A 8 10.13 1.81 -9.20
CA THR A 8 10.13 3.04 -10.01
C THR A 8 8.70 3.45 -10.39
N ALA A 9 7.90 2.49 -10.88
CA ALA A 9 6.50 2.74 -11.22
C ALA A 9 5.68 3.11 -9.97
N ALA A 10 5.91 2.43 -8.85
CA ALA A 10 5.29 2.77 -7.58
C ALA A 10 5.65 4.20 -7.13
N ALA A 11 6.93 4.59 -7.21
CA ALA A 11 7.35 5.95 -6.89
C ALA A 11 6.70 7.01 -7.79
N ALA A 12 6.56 6.73 -9.10
CA ALA A 12 5.90 7.63 -10.03
C ALA A 12 4.40 7.81 -9.73
N LEU A 13 3.68 6.73 -9.39
CA LEU A 13 2.28 6.83 -8.98
C LEU A 13 2.13 7.62 -7.68
N SER A 14 2.95 7.31 -6.67
CA SER A 14 2.88 8.00 -5.37
C SER A 14 3.16 9.50 -5.52
N CYS A 15 4.17 9.86 -6.32
CA CYS A 15 4.50 11.24 -6.64
C CYS A 15 3.38 11.95 -7.42
N ALA A 16 2.82 11.29 -8.44
CA ALA A 16 1.75 11.88 -9.24
C ALA A 16 0.46 12.12 -8.44
N LEU A 17 0.14 11.23 -7.50
CA LEU A 17 -1.11 11.26 -6.74
C LEU A 17 -1.01 12.12 -5.47
N LEU A 18 0.12 12.08 -4.76
CA LEU A 18 0.31 12.79 -3.48
C LEU A 18 1.16 14.06 -3.59
N GLY A 19 1.73 14.33 -4.76
CA GLY A 19 2.63 15.46 -4.98
C GLY A 19 4.00 15.30 -4.31
N GLY A 20 4.70 16.41 -4.14
CA GLY A 20 6.10 16.43 -3.69
C GLY A 20 7.09 16.23 -4.83
N ASP A 21 8.36 16.04 -4.47
CA ASP A 21 9.44 15.83 -5.44
C ASP A 21 9.68 14.34 -5.68
N ALA A 22 10.19 13.97 -6.85
CA ALA A 22 10.51 12.56 -7.16
C ALA A 22 11.42 11.91 -6.10
N ALA A 23 12.33 12.68 -5.51
CA ALA A 23 13.26 12.23 -4.47
C ALA A 23 12.55 11.77 -3.18
N ASP A 24 11.35 12.28 -2.89
CA ASP A 24 10.54 11.88 -1.74
C ASP A 24 10.05 10.42 -1.83
N TRP A 25 9.90 9.94 -3.06
CA TRP A 25 9.23 8.67 -3.37
C TRP A 25 10.21 7.62 -3.89
N THR A 26 11.41 8.02 -4.31
CA THR A 26 12.43 7.08 -4.75
C THR A 26 13.29 6.59 -3.60
N GLY A 27 13.49 5.27 -3.55
CA GLY A 27 14.45 4.62 -2.65
C GLY A 27 15.34 3.63 -3.40
N ARG A 28 16.31 3.07 -2.68
CA ARG A 28 17.28 2.10 -3.24
C ARG A 28 16.64 0.77 -3.68
N GLY A 29 15.41 0.48 -3.27
CA GLY A 29 14.71 -0.77 -3.63
C GLY A 29 15.57 -2.00 -3.33
N THR A 30 15.88 -2.78 -4.37
CA THR A 30 16.74 -3.98 -4.33
C THR A 30 18.24 -3.69 -4.09
N GLY A 31 18.61 -2.47 -3.73
CA GLY A 31 19.98 -2.10 -3.34
C GLY A 31 20.78 -1.38 -4.44
N VAL A 32 20.15 -0.52 -5.24
CA VAL A 32 20.88 0.27 -6.24
C VAL A 32 21.87 1.26 -5.61
N ASP A 33 22.95 1.53 -6.33
CA ASP A 33 23.95 2.54 -5.97
C ASP A 33 23.41 3.97 -6.19
N ASP A 34 24.26 4.97 -5.95
CA ASP A 34 23.88 6.38 -6.04
C ASP A 34 23.54 6.81 -7.47
N ALA A 35 24.24 6.26 -8.47
CA ALA A 35 23.94 6.51 -9.86
C ALA A 35 22.57 5.93 -10.25
N GLY A 36 22.27 4.70 -9.82
CA GLY A 36 20.99 4.06 -10.03
C GLY A 36 19.84 4.76 -9.30
N LEU A 37 20.08 5.28 -8.10
CA LEU A 37 19.10 6.10 -7.38
C LEU A 37 18.85 7.42 -8.13
N SER A 38 19.91 8.12 -8.53
CA SER A 38 19.81 9.39 -9.28
C SER A 38 19.02 9.22 -10.59
N LEU A 39 19.34 8.18 -11.38
CA LEU A 39 18.61 7.85 -12.59
C LEU A 39 17.14 7.54 -12.29
N LYS A 40 16.86 6.77 -11.24
CA LYS A 40 15.48 6.47 -10.80
C LYS A 40 14.71 7.75 -10.48
N THR A 41 15.30 8.65 -9.71
CA THR A 41 14.69 9.94 -9.36
C THR A 41 14.43 10.78 -10.61
N GLN A 42 15.37 10.82 -11.54
CA GLN A 42 15.22 11.53 -12.81
C GLN A 42 14.02 10.99 -13.63
N VAL A 43 13.98 9.68 -13.92
CA VAL A 43 12.94 9.11 -14.77
C VAL A 43 11.55 9.19 -14.13
N VAL A 44 11.46 9.12 -12.79
CA VAL A 44 10.22 9.37 -12.05
C VAL A 44 9.76 10.80 -12.27
N GLY A 45 10.65 11.78 -12.09
CA GLY A 45 10.34 13.19 -12.29
C GLY A 45 9.87 13.49 -13.72
N GLU A 46 10.57 12.97 -14.72
CA GLU A 46 10.21 13.14 -16.14
C GLU A 46 8.84 12.54 -16.46
N GLY A 47 8.57 11.31 -16.00
CA GLY A 47 7.28 10.64 -16.22
C GLY A 47 6.12 11.40 -15.58
N VAL A 48 6.28 11.83 -14.32
CA VAL A 48 5.25 12.61 -13.61
C VAL A 48 5.00 13.95 -14.30
N ALA A 49 6.05 14.64 -14.74
CA ALA A 49 5.93 15.90 -15.45
C ALA A 49 5.18 15.75 -16.78
N LEU A 50 5.48 14.70 -17.56
CA LEU A 50 4.83 14.40 -18.84
C LEU A 50 3.32 14.12 -18.69
N HIS A 51 2.91 13.56 -17.57
CA HIS A 51 1.54 13.07 -17.36
C HIS A 51 0.73 13.88 -16.33
N LYS A 52 1.27 15.01 -15.86
CA LYS A 52 0.66 15.86 -14.84
C LYS A 52 -0.74 16.35 -15.22
N GLY A 53 -1.68 16.25 -14.27
CA GLY A 53 -3.03 16.82 -14.38
C GLY A 53 -3.97 16.06 -15.32
N GLN A 54 -3.71 14.78 -15.57
CA GLN A 54 -4.42 13.98 -16.56
C GLN A 54 -5.27 12.90 -15.89
N GLY A 55 -6.57 13.18 -15.71
CA GLY A 55 -7.55 12.20 -15.25
C GLY A 55 -7.49 11.84 -13.76
N ASP A 56 -8.05 10.68 -13.43
CA ASP A 56 -8.15 10.15 -12.07
C ASP A 56 -7.00 9.18 -11.73
N GLY A 57 -7.12 8.45 -10.62
CA GLY A 57 -6.13 7.47 -10.22
C GLY A 57 -5.94 6.31 -11.19
N ILE A 58 -7.00 5.85 -11.88
CA ILE A 58 -6.89 4.79 -12.90
C ILE A 58 -6.20 5.30 -14.17
N GLU A 59 -6.48 6.54 -14.58
CA GLU A 59 -5.76 7.15 -15.70
C GLU A 59 -4.27 7.34 -15.36
N THR A 60 -3.97 7.70 -14.11
CA THR A 60 -2.59 7.79 -13.60
C THR A 60 -1.91 6.43 -13.63
N LEU A 61 -2.59 5.36 -13.18
CA LEU A 61 -2.13 3.98 -13.26
C LEU A 61 -1.83 3.54 -14.70
N ARG A 62 -2.68 3.90 -15.66
CA ARG A 62 -2.49 3.57 -17.08
C ARG A 62 -1.22 4.18 -17.65
N ARG A 63 -0.83 5.37 -17.18
CA ARG A 63 0.29 6.16 -17.70
C ARG A 63 1.63 5.84 -17.03
N LEU A 64 1.62 5.67 -15.71
CA LEU A 64 2.84 5.58 -14.89
C LEU A 64 3.02 4.22 -14.19
N GLY A 65 1.99 3.37 -14.21
CA GLY A 65 1.99 2.10 -13.50
C GLY A 65 2.63 0.94 -14.28
N GLY A 66 2.43 -0.26 -13.73
CA GLY A 66 2.82 -1.54 -14.32
C GLY A 66 1.64 -2.50 -14.41
N ARG A 67 1.79 -3.58 -15.20
CA ARG A 67 0.73 -4.60 -15.38
C ARG A 67 0.40 -5.32 -14.07
N GLU A 68 1.41 -5.57 -13.27
CA GLU A 68 1.32 -6.18 -11.94
C GLU A 68 0.64 -5.24 -10.93
N LEU A 69 0.90 -3.93 -11.00
CA LEU A 69 0.15 -2.94 -10.21
C LEU A 69 -1.32 -2.91 -10.66
N ALA A 70 -1.59 -2.90 -11.96
CA ALA A 70 -2.95 -2.96 -12.49
C ALA A 70 -3.69 -4.25 -12.07
N GLY A 71 -2.97 -5.38 -12.02
CA GLY A 71 -3.49 -6.63 -11.47
C GLY A 71 -3.89 -6.50 -10.00
N MET A 72 -3.05 -5.87 -9.17
CA MET A 72 -3.37 -5.62 -7.75
C MET A 72 -4.57 -4.68 -7.58
N VAL A 73 -4.65 -3.62 -8.39
CA VAL A 73 -5.77 -2.67 -8.39
C VAL A 73 -7.07 -3.38 -8.74
N GLY A 74 -7.08 -4.16 -9.83
CA GLY A 74 -8.24 -4.94 -10.24
C GLY A 74 -8.68 -5.97 -9.19
N ALA A 75 -7.72 -6.68 -8.59
CA ALA A 75 -8.00 -7.63 -7.51
C ALA A 75 -8.61 -6.94 -6.27
N THR A 76 -8.04 -5.81 -5.85
CA THR A 76 -8.53 -5.03 -4.70
C THR A 76 -9.93 -4.48 -4.95
N ALA A 77 -10.19 -3.95 -6.14
CA ALA A 77 -11.51 -3.46 -6.54
C ALA A 77 -12.53 -4.60 -6.60
N ARG A 78 -12.15 -5.78 -7.11
CA ARG A 78 -13.05 -6.94 -7.14
C ARG A 78 -13.34 -7.47 -5.75
N ALA A 79 -12.35 -7.50 -4.85
CA ALA A 79 -12.54 -7.89 -3.45
C ALA A 79 -13.61 -7.02 -2.76
N ARG A 80 -13.62 -5.70 -3.02
CA ARG A 80 -14.68 -4.80 -2.52
C ARG A 80 -16.07 -5.24 -2.94
N HIS A 81 -16.27 -5.51 -4.24
CA HIS A 81 -17.56 -5.96 -4.78
C HIS A 81 -18.03 -7.29 -4.18
N LEU A 82 -17.07 -8.14 -3.78
CA LEU A 82 -17.33 -9.42 -3.13
C LEU A 82 -17.43 -9.30 -1.60
N ARG A 83 -17.30 -8.09 -1.03
CA ARG A 83 -17.26 -7.84 0.42
C ARG A 83 -16.15 -8.64 1.12
N ILE A 84 -15.02 -8.82 0.44
CA ILE A 84 -13.82 -9.48 0.96
C ILE A 84 -12.87 -8.40 1.47
N PRO A 85 -12.48 -8.41 2.77
CA PRO A 85 -11.50 -7.47 3.28
C PRO A 85 -10.12 -7.71 2.65
N VAL A 86 -9.36 -6.65 2.41
CA VAL A 86 -8.01 -6.70 1.84
C VAL A 86 -6.99 -6.25 2.87
N ILE A 87 -5.91 -7.01 3.02
CA ILE A 87 -4.75 -6.58 3.80
C ILE A 87 -3.68 -6.11 2.82
N LEU A 88 -3.36 -4.82 2.86
CA LEU A 88 -2.30 -4.22 2.05
C LEU A 88 -0.93 -4.64 2.57
N ASP A 89 0.01 -4.87 1.66
CA ASP A 89 1.38 -5.27 2.00
C ASP A 89 2.28 -4.03 2.16
N GLY A 90 3.37 -3.96 1.41
CA GLY A 90 4.34 -2.88 1.48
C GLY A 90 4.15 -1.77 0.45
N TYR A 91 5.23 -1.03 0.22
CA TYR A 91 5.30 0.18 -0.60
C TYR A 91 4.57 0.05 -1.97
N ILE A 92 4.90 -0.98 -2.75
CA ILE A 92 4.37 -1.15 -4.11
C ILE A 92 2.88 -1.49 -4.08
N CYS A 93 2.44 -2.33 -3.14
CA CYS A 93 1.03 -2.68 -2.96
C CYS A 93 0.20 -1.45 -2.56
N THR A 94 0.70 -0.66 -1.61
CA THR A 94 0.04 0.56 -1.15
C THR A 94 -0.01 1.63 -2.24
N SER A 95 1.05 1.80 -3.02
CA SER A 95 1.08 2.71 -4.18
C SER A 95 0.04 2.31 -5.24
N ALA A 96 -0.12 1.01 -5.51
CA ALA A 96 -1.18 0.54 -6.38
C ALA A 96 -2.57 0.84 -5.79
N ALA A 97 -2.81 0.53 -4.51
CA ALA A 97 -4.08 0.80 -3.83
C ALA A 97 -4.46 2.30 -3.84
N LEU A 98 -3.49 3.19 -3.71
CA LEU A 98 -3.67 4.65 -3.74
C LEU A 98 -4.37 5.15 -5.01
N THR A 99 -4.21 4.44 -6.13
CA THR A 99 -4.92 4.76 -7.39
C THR A 99 -6.43 4.61 -7.22
N LEU A 100 -6.91 3.66 -6.42
CA LEU A 100 -8.34 3.50 -6.15
C LEU A 100 -8.89 4.64 -5.29
N SER A 101 -8.17 5.09 -4.26
CA SER A 101 -8.62 6.20 -3.41
C SER A 101 -8.68 7.53 -4.17
N HIS A 102 -7.79 7.72 -5.16
CA HIS A 102 -7.80 8.88 -6.06
C HIS A 102 -8.77 8.74 -7.24
N THR A 103 -9.46 7.60 -7.35
CA THR A 103 -10.50 7.37 -8.36
C THR A 103 -11.89 7.51 -7.75
N GLN A 104 -12.08 6.94 -6.56
CA GLN A 104 -13.37 6.91 -5.88
C GLN A 104 -13.15 7.01 -4.38
N GLU A 105 -13.78 8.01 -3.76
CA GLU A 105 -13.78 8.15 -2.31
C GLU A 105 -14.38 6.89 -1.64
N GLY A 106 -13.75 6.47 -0.56
CA GLY A 106 -14.11 5.27 0.18
C GLY A 106 -13.71 3.97 -0.51
N ALA A 107 -13.10 3.95 -1.71
CA ALA A 107 -12.78 2.71 -2.44
C ALA A 107 -11.93 1.70 -1.65
N LEU A 108 -11.23 2.14 -0.60
CA LEU A 108 -10.39 1.32 0.28
C LEU A 108 -10.96 1.13 1.70
N ASP A 109 -12.24 1.40 1.96
CA ASP A 109 -12.88 1.16 3.27
C ASP A 109 -12.83 -0.32 3.70
N HIS A 110 -12.78 -1.25 2.73
CA HIS A 110 -12.64 -2.68 2.99
C HIS A 110 -11.18 -3.12 3.18
N ALA A 111 -10.22 -2.19 3.14
CA ALA A 111 -8.80 -2.49 3.24
C ALA A 111 -8.20 -2.02 4.57
N VAL A 112 -7.21 -2.77 5.07
CA VAL A 112 -6.36 -2.42 6.22
C VAL A 112 -4.89 -2.54 5.82
N ALA A 113 -4.01 -1.79 6.50
CA ALA A 113 -2.57 -1.87 6.25
C ALA A 113 -1.94 -3.02 7.07
N GLY A 114 -1.34 -3.99 6.37
CA GLY A 114 -0.74 -5.15 7.02
C GLY A 114 0.54 -4.82 7.77
N HIS A 115 1.43 -4.03 7.18
CA HIS A 115 2.65 -3.61 7.84
C HIS A 115 3.19 -2.27 7.34
N LEU A 116 4.14 -1.69 8.07
CA LEU A 116 4.97 -0.57 7.64
C LEU A 116 6.32 -1.08 7.12
N SER A 117 6.48 -1.09 5.79
CA SER A 117 7.80 -1.15 5.14
C SER A 117 8.68 0.06 5.52
N PRO A 118 10.01 -0.14 5.73
CA PRO A 118 10.97 0.95 5.94
C PRO A 118 11.30 1.74 4.67
N GLU A 119 10.69 1.43 3.52
CA GLU A 119 10.79 2.28 2.34
C GLU A 119 10.17 3.66 2.62
N GLY A 120 10.98 4.72 2.43
CA GLY A 120 10.69 6.06 2.98
C GLY A 120 9.32 6.63 2.64
N GLY A 121 8.81 6.39 1.43
CA GLY A 121 7.50 6.88 1.01
C GLY A 121 6.31 6.10 1.58
N HIS A 122 6.51 4.95 2.22
CA HIS A 122 5.39 4.10 2.63
C HIS A 122 4.55 4.72 3.76
N ALA A 123 5.22 5.29 4.78
CA ALA A 123 4.53 5.96 5.88
C ALA A 123 3.64 7.11 5.38
N ARG A 124 4.15 7.93 4.46
CA ARG A 124 3.42 9.04 3.83
C ARG A 124 2.18 8.56 3.06
N MET A 125 2.28 7.44 2.35
CA MET A 125 1.11 6.86 1.67
C MET A 125 0.06 6.35 2.66
N LEU A 126 0.48 5.70 3.74
CA LEU A 126 -0.45 5.21 4.77
C LEU A 126 -1.16 6.37 5.49
N GLU A 127 -0.43 7.44 5.78
CA GLU A 127 -1.00 8.68 6.32
C GLU A 127 -2.04 9.29 5.37
N ALA A 128 -1.71 9.43 4.08
CA ALA A 128 -2.64 9.93 3.08
C ALA A 128 -3.89 9.06 2.90
N LEU A 129 -3.78 7.75 3.18
CA LEU A 129 -4.90 6.81 3.15
C LEU A 129 -5.67 6.71 4.47
N GLY A 130 -5.20 7.37 5.54
CA GLY A 130 -5.77 7.24 6.89
C GLY A 130 -5.73 5.81 7.41
N LYS A 131 -4.65 5.06 7.14
CA LYS A 131 -4.51 3.64 7.49
C LYS A 131 -3.35 3.42 8.46
N GLU A 132 -3.66 3.00 9.67
CA GLU A 132 -2.63 2.56 10.63
C GLU A 132 -2.16 1.13 10.29
N PRO A 133 -0.85 0.87 10.23
CA PRO A 133 -0.31 -0.47 9.95
C PRO A 133 -0.44 -1.39 11.16
N LEU A 134 -0.83 -2.65 10.92
CA LEU A 134 -0.93 -3.67 11.99
C LEU A 134 0.44 -4.09 12.52
N LEU A 135 1.49 -4.02 11.70
CA LEU A 135 2.83 -4.51 12.01
C LEU A 135 3.92 -3.49 11.64
N GLN A 136 4.99 -3.40 12.44
CA GLN A 136 6.18 -2.62 12.11
C GLN A 136 7.44 -3.43 12.42
N LEU A 137 7.81 -4.32 11.48
CA LEU A 137 8.85 -5.33 11.69
C LEU A 137 10.10 -5.13 10.80
N GLY A 138 10.23 -3.96 10.15
CA GLY A 138 11.35 -3.69 9.24
C GLY A 138 11.34 -4.52 7.94
N MET A 139 10.19 -5.10 7.57
CA MET A 139 10.05 -5.94 6.38
C MET A 139 10.06 -5.10 5.10
N ARG A 140 10.81 -5.54 4.08
CA ARG A 140 10.97 -4.84 2.80
C ARG A 140 11.09 -5.78 1.59
N LEU A 141 10.59 -7.01 1.73
CA LEU A 141 10.65 -8.02 0.67
C LEU A 141 9.62 -7.76 -0.43
N GLY A 142 8.41 -7.32 -0.05
CA GLY A 142 7.25 -7.32 -0.94
C GLY A 142 6.60 -8.71 -0.98
N GLU A 143 6.09 -9.10 -2.15
CA GLU A 143 5.52 -10.44 -2.39
C GLU A 143 4.32 -10.79 -1.49
N ALA A 144 3.65 -9.79 -0.92
CA ALA A 144 2.57 -9.95 0.06
C ALA A 144 3.04 -10.55 1.41
N SER A 145 4.34 -10.56 1.69
CA SER A 145 4.89 -11.19 2.89
C SER A 145 4.42 -10.54 4.20
N GLY A 146 4.37 -9.21 4.27
CA GLY A 146 3.87 -8.46 5.44
C GLY A 146 2.36 -8.54 5.57
N GLY A 147 1.64 -8.43 4.45
CA GLY A 147 0.19 -8.63 4.40
C GLY A 147 -0.23 -10.03 4.85
N ALA A 148 0.48 -11.07 4.40
CA ALA A 148 0.23 -12.45 4.79
C ALA A 148 0.51 -12.70 6.28
N LEU A 149 1.59 -12.13 6.82
CA LEU A 149 1.89 -12.23 8.25
C LEU A 149 0.80 -11.58 9.11
N ALA A 150 0.28 -10.43 8.67
CA ALA A 150 -0.79 -9.72 9.36
C ALA A 150 -2.13 -10.49 9.39
N ILE A 151 -2.36 -11.47 8.49
CA ILE A 151 -3.54 -12.35 8.55
C ILE A 151 -3.60 -13.09 9.88
N ALA A 152 -2.47 -13.58 10.40
CA ALA A 152 -2.44 -14.31 11.66
C ALA A 152 -2.83 -13.43 12.84
N VAL A 153 -2.37 -12.18 12.85
CA VAL A 153 -2.74 -11.17 13.86
C VAL A 153 -4.23 -10.87 13.80
N LEU A 154 -4.77 -10.64 12.60
CA LEU A 154 -6.19 -10.34 12.43
C LEU A 154 -7.07 -11.52 12.88
N LYS A 155 -6.68 -12.76 12.54
CA LYS A 155 -7.35 -13.98 13.03
C LYS A 155 -7.31 -14.09 14.55
N GLY A 156 -6.17 -13.76 15.18
CA GLY A 156 -6.04 -13.69 16.63
C GLY A 156 -7.02 -12.68 17.25
N ALA A 157 -7.09 -11.48 16.69
CA ALA A 157 -8.03 -10.45 17.14
C ALA A 157 -9.50 -10.92 17.01
N MET A 158 -9.85 -11.57 15.89
CA MET A 158 -11.19 -12.14 15.71
C MET A 158 -11.49 -13.25 16.70
N ALA A 159 -10.53 -14.13 17.01
CA ALA A 159 -10.69 -15.18 18.00
C ALA A 159 -10.91 -14.60 19.41
N CYS A 160 -10.17 -13.55 19.78
CA CYS A 160 -10.42 -12.84 21.04
C CYS A 160 -11.81 -12.21 21.07
N HIS A 161 -12.20 -11.52 20.00
CA HIS A 161 -13.48 -10.81 19.94
C HIS A 161 -14.68 -11.76 19.98
N ALA A 162 -14.65 -12.86 19.23
CA ALA A 162 -15.77 -13.78 19.10
C ALA A 162 -15.75 -14.95 20.10
N GLY A 163 -14.59 -15.27 20.66
CA GLY A 163 -14.37 -16.47 21.46
C GLY A 163 -14.15 -16.25 22.95
N MET A 164 -13.91 -15.01 23.41
CA MET A 164 -13.75 -14.74 24.84
C MET A 164 -15.11 -14.67 25.55
N ALA A 165 -15.16 -15.22 26.77
CA ALA A 165 -16.28 -15.07 27.66
C ALA A 165 -16.43 -13.60 28.10
N THR A 166 -17.67 -13.14 28.15
CA THR A 166 -18.02 -11.87 28.82
C THR A 166 -17.76 -11.98 30.32
N PHE A 167 -17.65 -10.84 31.03
CA PHE A 167 -17.47 -10.84 32.49
C PHE A 167 -18.56 -11.64 33.21
N ALA A 168 -19.81 -11.52 32.77
CA ALA A 168 -20.93 -12.31 33.31
C ALA A 168 -20.74 -13.83 33.10
N GLN A 169 -20.29 -14.26 31.92
CA GLN A 169 -20.01 -15.66 31.63
C GLN A 169 -18.79 -16.20 32.39
N ALA A 170 -17.80 -15.35 32.65
CA ALA A 170 -16.57 -15.69 33.35
C ALA A 170 -16.72 -15.59 34.90
N GLY A 171 -17.85 -15.11 35.41
CA GLY A 171 -18.07 -14.94 36.85
C GLY A 171 -17.18 -13.86 37.47
N VAL A 172 -16.77 -12.86 36.68
CA VAL A 172 -15.93 -11.74 37.14
C VAL A 172 -16.85 -10.61 37.58
N SER A 173 -16.66 -10.13 38.81
CA SER A 173 -17.37 -8.97 39.35
C SER A 173 -16.89 -7.68 38.69
N ASP A 174 -17.83 -6.81 38.30
CA ASP A 174 -17.52 -5.46 37.81
C ASP A 174 -16.81 -4.67 38.92
N GLY A 175 -15.58 -4.24 38.64
CA GLY A 175 -14.75 -3.44 39.54
C GLY A 175 -15.12 -1.96 39.55
#